data_AF-A0A2S2CK11-F1
#
_entry.id   AF-A0A2S2CK11-F1
#
_cell.length_a   1.000
_cell.length_b   1.000
_cell.length_c   1.000
_cell.angle_alpha   90.00
_cell.angle_beta   90.00
_cell.angle_gamma   90.00
#
_symmetry.space_group_name_H-M   'P 1'
#
loop_
_entity.id
_entity.type
_entity.pdbx_description
1 polymer ?
#
loop_
_entity_poly.entity_id
_entity_poly.type
_entity_poly.pdbx_seq_one_letter_code
_entity_poly.pdbx_strand_id
1 'polypeptide(L)'
;MDETLLAELLEPVLGAADQEDEDLSEAVNLSAEALAALGAVVLDPDGQPARGVSDERAIVAALNTHAHNLMQAGRLDDVVEALQVAERIGKLARLPHHPRTV
;
A
#
# COMPACT_ATOMS: atom_id res chain seq x y z
N MET A 1 -1.81 -7.11 -12.44
CA MET A 1 -0.57 -7.40 -11.70
C MET A 1 -0.78 -8.73 -10.98
N ASP A 2 0.22 -9.61 -11.01
CA ASP A 2 0.18 -10.89 -10.28
C ASP A 2 0.20 -10.63 -8.76
N GLU A 3 -0.48 -11.47 -7.97
CA GLU A 3 -0.50 -11.36 -6.49
C GLU A 3 0.90 -11.51 -5.90
N THR A 4 1.70 -12.43 -6.46
CA THR A 4 3.08 -12.69 -6.02
C THR A 4 3.96 -11.48 -6.27
N LEU A 5 3.83 -10.87 -7.45
CA LEU A 5 4.57 -9.68 -7.82
C LEU A 5 4.19 -8.49 -6.92
N LEU A 6 2.89 -8.32 -6.61
CA LEU A 6 2.47 -7.28 -5.68
C LEU A 6 3.07 -7.47 -4.28
N ALA A 7 3.11 -8.71 -3.79
CA ALA A 7 3.72 -9.01 -2.49
C ALA A 7 5.22 -8.69 -2.49
N GLU A 8 5.95 -9.04 -3.54
CA GLU A 8 7.38 -8.71 -3.69
C GLU A 8 7.63 -7.20 -3.70
N LEU A 9 6.77 -6.43 -4.37
CA LEU A 9 6.88 -4.97 -4.42
C LEU A 9 6.57 -4.28 -3.09
N LEU A 10 5.85 -4.96 -2.19
CA LEU A 10 5.48 -4.44 -0.88
C LEU A 10 6.41 -4.93 0.23
N GLU A 11 7.30 -5.90 -0.04
CA GLU A 11 8.21 -6.47 0.93
C GLU A 11 9.06 -5.42 1.67
N PRO A 12 9.61 -4.38 1.02
CA PRO A 12 10.34 -3.32 1.74
C PRO A 12 9.47 -2.60 2.77
N VAL A 13 8.23 -2.30 2.41
CA VAL A 13 7.27 -1.57 3.26
C VAL A 13 6.81 -2.44 4.42
N LEU A 14 6.54 -3.72 4.18
CA LEU A 14 6.17 -4.68 5.22
C LEU A 14 7.36 -4.94 6.17
N GLY A 15 8.58 -5.07 5.64
CA GLY A 15 9.80 -5.23 6.45
C GLY A 15 10.16 -4.00 7.29
N ALA A 16 9.72 -2.81 6.88
CA ALA A 16 9.89 -1.56 7.62
C ALA A 16 8.75 -1.23 8.59
N ALA A 17 7.74 -2.12 8.73
CA ALA A 17 6.52 -1.87 9.50
C ALA A 17 6.74 -1.44 10.95
N ASP A 18 7.79 -1.96 11.59
CA ASP A 18 8.15 -1.68 12.99
C ASP A 18 9.41 -0.81 13.14
N GLN A 19 9.96 -0.31 12.03
CA GLN A 19 11.16 0.55 12.02
C GLN A 19 10.79 2.02 12.24
N GLU A 20 11.79 2.92 12.26
CA GLU A 20 11.55 4.35 12.45
C GLU A 20 10.81 4.96 11.25
N ASP A 21 10.22 6.15 11.43
CA ASP A 21 9.43 6.80 10.38
C ASP A 21 10.26 7.17 9.14
N GLU A 22 11.57 7.40 9.31
CA GLU A 22 12.51 7.66 8.21
C GLU A 22 12.71 6.39 7.37
N ASP A 23 12.98 5.25 8.01
CA ASP A 23 13.12 3.95 7.34
C ASP A 23 11.85 3.55 6.58
N LEU A 24 10.68 3.75 7.21
CA LEU A 24 9.39 3.48 6.56
C LEU A 24 9.16 4.40 5.36
N SER A 25 9.58 5.67 5.44
CA SER A 25 9.47 6.60 4.31
C SER A 25 10.38 6.21 3.15
N GLU A 26 11.60 5.74 3.43
CA GLU A 26 12.51 5.24 2.40
C GLU A 26 11.95 3.98 1.72
N ALA A 27 11.40 3.05 2.51
CA ALA A 27 10.76 1.84 1.99
C ALA A 27 9.55 2.16 1.09
N VAL A 28 8.75 3.16 1.46
CA VAL A 28 7.65 3.67 0.62
C VAL A 28 8.16 4.20 -0.71
N ASN A 29 9.21 5.02 -0.69
CA ASN A 29 9.80 5.56 -1.92
C ASN A 29 10.30 4.43 -2.84
N LEU A 30 11.06 3.47 -2.30
CA LEU A 30 11.57 2.34 -3.07
C LEU A 30 10.45 1.52 -3.73
N SER A 31 9.41 1.21 -2.96
CA SER A 31 8.27 0.43 -3.45
C SER A 31 7.46 1.20 -4.49
N ALA A 32 7.32 2.52 -4.33
CA ALA A 32 6.60 3.37 -5.27
C ALA A 32 7.36 3.51 -6.60
N GLU A 33 8.68 3.69 -6.54
CA GLU A 33 9.55 3.68 -7.73
C GLU A 33 9.46 2.35 -8.49
N ALA A 34 9.46 1.22 -7.77
CA ALA A 34 9.32 -0.10 -8.40
C ALA A 34 7.95 -0.29 -9.06
N LEU A 35 6.86 0.14 -8.41
CA LEU A 35 5.52 0.16 -8.99
C LEU A 35 5.46 1.04 -10.25
N ALA A 36 6.06 2.23 -10.20
CA ALA A 36 6.11 3.15 -11.33
C ALA A 36 6.93 2.58 -12.51
N ALA A 37 8.06 1.92 -12.22
CA ALA A 37 8.89 1.27 -13.23
C ALA A 37 8.16 0.12 -13.95
N LEU A 38 7.25 -0.57 -13.25
CA LEU A 38 6.39 -1.60 -13.82
C LEU A 38 5.13 -1.05 -14.52
N GLY A 39 4.94 0.28 -14.50
CA GLY A 39 3.77 0.93 -15.09
C GLY A 39 2.48 0.65 -14.33
N ALA A 40 2.55 0.40 -13.01
CA ALA A 40 1.37 0.23 -12.18
C ALA A 40 0.53 1.52 -12.17
N VAL A 41 -0.79 1.38 -12.29
CA VAL A 41 -1.73 2.50 -12.33
C VAL A 41 -2.67 2.40 -11.13
N VAL A 42 -2.73 3.46 -10.34
CA VAL A 42 -3.72 3.60 -9.28
C VAL A 42 -5.04 4.06 -9.90
N LEU A 43 -6.10 3.35 -9.59
CA LEU A 43 -7.45 3.69 -10.06
C LEU A 43 -8.22 4.47 -8.99
N ASP A 44 -9.07 5.38 -9.45
CA ASP A 44 -10.06 6.04 -8.60
C ASP A 44 -11.29 5.13 -8.38
N PRO A 45 -12.27 5.52 -7.55
CA PRO A 45 -13.47 4.72 -7.30
C PRO A 45 -14.32 4.41 -8.55
N ASP A 46 -14.20 5.20 -9.61
CA ASP A 46 -14.91 5.01 -10.89
C ASP A 46 -14.10 4.11 -11.85
N GLY A 47 -12.95 3.59 -11.41
CA GLY A 47 -12.07 2.72 -12.18
C GLY A 47 -11.22 3.48 -13.22
N GLN A 48 -11.11 4.80 -13.12
CA GLN A 48 -10.28 5.61 -14.01
C GLN A 48 -8.88 5.83 -13.41
N PRO A 49 -7.85 6.07 -14.23
CA PRO A 49 -6.53 6.44 -13.72
C PRO A 49 -6.61 7.68 -12.82
N ALA A 50 -6.23 7.51 -11.55
CA ALA A 50 -6.22 8.58 -10.58
C ALA A 50 -5.15 9.62 -10.95
N ARG A 51 -5.47 10.92 -10.79
CA ARG A 51 -4.56 12.03 -11.09
C ARG A 51 -3.92 12.58 -9.81
N GLY A 52 -2.64 12.96 -9.90
CA GLY A 52 -1.93 13.60 -8.80
C GLY A 52 -1.78 12.72 -7.56
N VAL A 53 -1.61 11.41 -7.77
CA VAL A 53 -1.40 10.44 -6.70
C VAL A 53 0.03 10.60 -6.17
N SER A 54 0.18 10.75 -4.86
CA SER A 54 1.49 10.70 -4.20
C SER A 54 1.94 9.25 -4.01
N ASP A 55 3.24 9.04 -3.80
CA ASP A 55 3.82 7.72 -3.59
C ASP A 55 3.18 7.00 -2.40
N GLU A 56 2.94 7.72 -1.29
CA GLU A 56 2.29 7.16 -0.10
C GLU A 56 0.86 6.71 -0.40
N ARG A 57 0.14 7.48 -1.21
CA ARG A 57 -1.22 7.11 -1.62
C ARG A 57 -1.23 5.90 -2.56
N ALA A 58 -0.22 5.78 -3.42
CA ALA A 58 -0.04 4.61 -4.27
C ALA A 58 0.26 3.35 -3.44
N ILE A 59 1.15 3.45 -2.46
CA ILE A 59 1.47 2.35 -1.54
C ILE A 59 0.28 1.96 -0.68
N VAL A 60 -0.47 2.93 -0.13
CA VAL A 60 -1.70 2.61 0.61
C VAL A 60 -2.72 1.87 -0.26
N ALA A 61 -2.89 2.27 -1.53
CA ALA A 61 -3.77 1.56 -2.46
C ALA A 61 -3.26 0.13 -2.76
N ALA A 62 -1.95 -0.03 -2.93
CA ALA A 62 -1.31 -1.33 -3.14
C ALA A 62 -1.47 -2.25 -1.92
N LEU A 63 -1.25 -1.74 -0.70
CA LEU A 63 -1.46 -2.47 0.55
C LEU A 63 -2.92 -2.88 0.74
N ASN A 64 -3.88 -2.02 0.42
CA ASN A 64 -5.30 -2.37 0.46
C ASN A 64 -5.65 -3.49 -0.54
N THR A 65 -5.04 -3.46 -1.73
CA THR A 65 -5.18 -4.52 -2.73
C THR A 65 -4.57 -5.83 -2.23
N HIS A 66 -3.39 -5.77 -1.64
CA HIS A 66 -2.72 -6.93 -1.05
C HIS A 66 -3.53 -7.54 0.11
N ALA A 67 -4.04 -6.70 1.02
CA ALA A 67 -4.92 -7.12 2.10
C ALA A 67 -6.21 -7.78 1.57
N HIS A 68 -6.78 -7.30 0.47
CA HIS A 68 -7.91 -7.97 -0.16
C HIS A 68 -7.54 -9.37 -0.66
N ASN A 69 -6.39 -9.54 -1.32
CA ASN A 69 -5.91 -10.84 -1.80
C ASN A 69 -5.67 -11.81 -0.62
N LEU A 70 -5.00 -11.34 0.44
CA LEU A 70 -4.78 -12.12 1.67
C LEU A 70 -6.09 -12.54 2.33
N MET A 71 -7.10 -11.66 2.34
CA MET A 71 -8.43 -11.98 2.86
C MET A 71 -9.11 -13.09 2.05
N GLN A 72 -9.02 -13.05 0.72
CA GLN A 72 -9.54 -14.13 -0.14
C GLN A 72 -8.80 -15.46 0.08
N ALA A 73 -7.51 -15.40 0.44
CA ALA A 73 -6.70 -16.56 0.81
C ALA A 73 -6.91 -17.04 2.26
N GLY A 74 -7.74 -16.36 3.06
CA GLY A 74 -8.00 -16.71 4.46
C GLY A 74 -6.87 -16.37 5.44
N ARG A 75 -5.89 -15.56 5.02
CA ARG A 75 -4.71 -15.17 5.78
C ARG A 75 -4.97 -13.94 6.66
N LEU A 76 -5.86 -14.07 7.64
CA LEU A 76 -6.40 -12.93 8.38
C LEU A 76 -5.38 -12.17 9.24
N ASP A 77 -4.37 -12.84 9.80
CA ASP A 77 -3.34 -12.18 10.59
C ASP A 77 -2.50 -11.23 9.72
N ASP A 78 -2.11 -11.68 8.53
CA ASP A 78 -1.37 -10.88 7.55
C ASP A 78 -2.22 -9.71 7.00
N VAL A 79 -3.55 -9.86 6.91
CA VAL A 79 -4.46 -8.76 6.56
C VAL A 79 -4.38 -7.63 7.58
N VAL A 80 -4.36 -7.97 8.87
CA VAL A 80 -4.29 -6.97 9.94
C VAL A 80 -2.98 -6.20 9.86
N GLU A 81 -1.87 -6.90 9.66
CA GLU A 81 -0.55 -6.31 9.49
C GLU A 81 -0.51 -5.33 8.30
N ALA A 82 -0.94 -5.76 7.11
CA ALA A 82 -0.95 -4.91 5.92
C ALA A 82 -1.80 -3.64 6.11
N LEU A 83 -2.94 -3.75 6.79
CA LEU A 83 -3.81 -2.60 7.06
C LEU A 83 -3.21 -1.64 8.11
N GLN A 84 -2.50 -2.15 9.11
CA GLN A 84 -1.81 -1.32 10.11
C GLN A 84 -0.68 -0.51 9.47
N VAL A 85 0.10 -1.13 8.58
CA VAL A 85 1.15 -0.43 7.82
C VAL A 85 0.55 0.64 6.93
N ALA A 86 -0.55 0.34 6.22
CA ALA A 86 -1.26 1.32 5.40
C ALA A 86 -1.77 2.51 6.22
N GLU A 87 -2.32 2.27 7.41
CA GLU A 87 -2.76 3.32 8.33
C GLU A 87 -1.58 4.18 8.81
N ARG A 88 -0.44 3.55 9.15
CA ARG A 88 0.78 4.25 9.59
C ARG A 88 1.30 5.18 8.50
N ILE A 89 1.43 4.70 7.26
CA ILE A 89 1.84 5.50 6.10
C ILE A 89 0.85 6.65 5.87
N GLY A 90 -0.45 6.37 5.95
CA GLY A 90 -1.49 7.40 5.81
C GLY A 90 -1.37 8.52 6.85
N LYS A 91 -1.00 8.19 8.09
CA LYS A 91 -0.73 9.19 9.15
C LYS A 91 0.52 10.03 8.86
N LEU A 92 1.61 9.41 8.42
CA LEU A 92 2.85 10.09 8.07
C LEU A 92 2.64 11.11 6.94
N ALA A 93 1.96 10.70 5.87
CA ALA A 93 1.65 11.57 4.73
C ALA A 93 0.44 12.49 4.95
N ARG A 94 -0.20 12.45 6.12
CA ARG A 94 -1.42 13.22 6.43
C ARG A 94 -2.53 12.99 5.38
N LEU A 95 -2.64 11.76 4.88
CA LEU A 95 -3.67 11.40 3.93
C LEU A 95 -5.04 11.47 4.59
N PRO A 96 -6.09 11.95 3.89
CA PRO A 96 -7.44 11.96 4.43
C PRO A 96 -7.85 10.53 4.77
N HIS A 97 -8.19 10.30 6.04
CA HIS A 97 -8.73 9.01 6.48
C HIS A 97 -10.02 8.76 5.70
N HIS A 98 -10.06 7.70 4.91
CA HIS A 98 -11.31 7.24 4.34
C HIS A 98 -12.13 6.65 5.49
N PRO A 99 -13.28 7.23 5.87
CA PRO A 99 -14.13 6.60 6.87
C PRO A 99 -14.53 5.23 6.34
N ARG A 100 -14.33 4.18 7.15
CA ARG A 100 -14.86 2.85 6.85
C ARG A 100 -16.38 2.99 6.76
N THR A 101 -16.94 2.97 5.56
CA THR A 101 -18.38 2.80 5.39
C THR A 101 -18.74 1.42 5.90
N VAL A 102 -19.36 1.39 7.08
CA VAL A 102 -20.02 0.24 7.70
C VAL A 102 -21.20 -0.21 6.85
#